data_AF-A0A6B1CZA0-F1
#
_entry.id   AF-A0A6B1CZA0-F1
#
_cell.length_a   1.000
_cell.length_b   1.000
_cell.length_c   1.000
_cell.angle_alpha   90.00
_cell.angle_beta   90.00
_cell.angle_gamma   90.00
#
_symmetry.space_group_name_H-M   'P 1'
#
loop_
_entity.id
_entity.type
_entity.pdbx_description
1 polymer ?
#
loop_
_entity_poly.entity_id
_entity_poly.type
_entity_poly.pdbx_seq_one_letter_code
_entity_poly.pdbx_strand_id
1 'polypeptide(L)'
;MRPIQRTIKTVYDNFSPLFTWKGYMLMVVTSITFANIVLVIFGNTIPNVFLVIFGNTIPGVFQTVFKVAAGGVILGAVVVFAMAWLLRAKPQNRPRSYRVIIFDVFGSESTIEDLRLNFQNHDVAWSHMRDYKKRYPLHNFALVGDVKGNRPTIYRYI
;
A
#
# COMPACT_ATOMS: atom_id res chain seq x y z
N MET A 1 -1.11 -23.65 -91.67
CA MET A 1 -0.76 -22.65 -90.62
C MET A 1 0.13 -23.28 -89.56
N ARG A 2 1.29 -22.68 -89.29
CA ARG A 2 2.26 -23.13 -88.26
C ARG A 2 1.61 -23.11 -86.86
N PRO A 3 1.87 -24.10 -85.98
CA PRO A 3 1.17 -24.26 -84.69
C PRO A 3 1.23 -23.01 -83.80
N ILE A 4 2.34 -22.29 -83.83
CA ILE A 4 2.57 -21.05 -83.08
C ILE A 4 1.54 -19.96 -83.41
N GLN A 5 1.19 -19.80 -84.68
CA GLN A 5 0.23 -18.78 -85.12
C GLN A 5 -1.19 -19.09 -84.65
N ARG A 6 -1.52 -20.38 -84.50
CA ARG A 6 -2.80 -20.82 -83.94
C ARG A 6 -2.89 -20.44 -82.47
N THR A 7 -1.85 -20.72 -81.68
CA THR A 7 -1.79 -20.36 -80.26
C THR A 7 -1.92 -18.85 -80.04
N ILE A 8 -1.22 -18.04 -80.84
CA ILE A 8 -1.28 -16.58 -80.74
C ILE A 8 -2.70 -16.07 -81.03
N LYS A 9 -3.37 -16.59 -82.06
CA LYS A 9 -4.74 -16.20 -82.37
C LYS A 9 -5.73 -16.59 -81.28
N THR A 10 -5.63 -17.80 -80.72
CA THR A 10 -6.51 -18.24 -79.62
C THR A 10 -6.32 -17.39 -78.38
N VAL A 11 -5.07 -17.01 -78.06
CA VAL A 11 -4.78 -16.10 -76.96
C VAL A 11 -5.38 -14.72 -77.24
N TYR A 12 -5.17 -14.17 -78.44
CA TYR A 12 -5.74 -12.87 -78.81
C TYR A 12 -7.27 -12.87 -78.73
N ASP A 13 -7.93 -13.90 -79.26
CA ASP A 13 -9.39 -14.00 -79.25
C ASP A 13 -9.94 -14.07 -77.81
N ASN A 14 -9.23 -14.73 -76.88
CA ASN A 14 -9.60 -14.80 -75.46
C ASN A 14 -9.42 -13.47 -74.71
N PHE A 15 -8.39 -12.68 -75.05
CA PHE A 15 -8.10 -11.41 -74.36
C PHE A 15 -8.70 -10.18 -75.04
N SER A 16 -9.06 -10.26 -76.33
CA SER A 16 -9.67 -9.18 -77.09
C SER A 16 -10.91 -8.55 -76.44
N PRO A 17 -11.81 -9.29 -75.74
CA PRO A 17 -12.98 -8.70 -75.11
C PRO A 17 -12.62 -7.75 -73.96
N LEU A 18 -11.50 -8.01 -73.28
CA LEU A 18 -11.00 -7.20 -72.15
C LEU A 18 -10.50 -5.83 -72.61
N PHE A 19 -10.03 -5.72 -73.86
CA PHE A 19 -9.54 -4.48 -74.46
C PHE A 19 -10.59 -3.74 -75.30
N THR A 20 -11.85 -4.20 -75.28
CA THR A 20 -12.96 -3.40 -75.82
C THR A 20 -13.30 -2.26 -74.88
N TRP A 21 -13.89 -1.18 -75.40
CA TRP A 21 -14.36 -0.05 -74.58
C TRP A 21 -15.24 -0.47 -73.39
N LYS A 22 -16.12 -1.46 -73.59
CA LYS A 22 -16.97 -2.02 -72.52
C LYS A 22 -16.15 -2.78 -71.47
N GLY A 23 -15.15 -3.55 -71.89
CA GLY A 23 -14.23 -4.25 -70.98
C GLY A 23 -13.41 -3.27 -70.14
N TYR A 24 -12.91 -2.20 -70.75
CA TYR A 24 -12.17 -1.16 -70.05
C TYR A 24 -13.02 -0.45 -68.98
N MET A 25 -14.25 -0.05 -69.32
CA MET A 25 -15.16 0.58 -68.36
C MET A 25 -15.48 -0.34 -67.18
N LEU A 26 -15.65 -1.64 -67.42
CA LEU A 26 -15.88 -2.62 -66.36
C LEU A 26 -14.65 -2.75 -65.45
N MET A 27 -13.44 -2.84 -66.02
CA MET A 27 -12.21 -2.88 -65.24
C MET A 27 -12.05 -1.67 -64.32
N VAL A 28 -12.29 -0.46 -64.84
CA VAL A 28 -12.21 0.77 -64.05
C VAL A 28 -13.20 0.75 -62.88
N VAL A 29 -14.46 0.39 -63.13
CA VAL A 29 -15.48 0.30 -62.07
C VAL A 29 -15.11 -0.76 -61.03
N THR A 30 -14.62 -1.92 -61.46
CA THR A 30 -14.21 -2.98 -60.53
C THR A 30 -13.01 -2.57 -59.68
N SER A 31 -12.03 -1.86 -60.25
CA SER A 31 -10.85 -1.38 -59.52
C SER A 31 -11.22 -0.32 -58.48
N ILE A 32 -12.11 0.63 -58.82
CA ILE A 32 -12.59 1.65 -57.88
C ILE A 32 -13.38 0.98 -56.75
N THR A 33 -14.26 0.03 -57.08
CA THR A 33 -15.06 -0.69 -56.08
C THR A 33 -14.18 -1.48 -55.14
N PHE A 34 -13.17 -2.18 -55.68
CA PHE A 34 -12.18 -2.91 -54.90
C PHE A 34 -11.41 -1.98 -53.95
N ALA A 35 -10.90 -0.85 -54.45
CA ALA A 35 -10.17 0.12 -53.65
C ALA A 35 -11.02 0.66 -52.48
N ASN A 36 -12.31 0.93 -52.71
CA ASN A 36 -13.22 1.39 -51.66
C ASN A 36 -13.46 0.33 -50.58
N ILE A 37 -13.62 -0.94 -50.97
CA ILE A 37 -13.77 -2.06 -50.02
C ILE A 37 -12.50 -2.19 -49.16
N VAL A 38 -11.32 -2.13 -49.79
CA VAL A 38 -10.04 -2.18 -49.08
C VAL A 38 -9.93 -1.00 -48.11
N LEU A 39 -10.26 0.21 -48.54
CA LEU A 39 -10.20 1.39 -47.68
C LEU A 39 -11.14 1.28 -46.47
N VAL A 40 -12.37 0.80 -46.66
CA VAL A 40 -13.33 0.65 -45.55
C VAL A 40 -12.83 -0.39 -44.56
N ILE A 41 -12.39 -1.55 -45.03
CA ILE A 41 -11.96 -2.66 -44.17
C ILE A 41 -10.66 -2.30 -43.45
N PHE A 42 -9.62 -1.93 -44.19
CA PHE A 42 -8.29 -1.70 -43.63
C PHE A 42 -8.09 -0.31 -43.05
N GLY A 43 -8.77 0.70 -43.60
CA GLY A 43 -8.66 2.08 -43.12
C GLY A 43 -9.58 2.41 -41.95
N ASN A 44 -10.72 1.72 -41.81
CA ASN A 44 -11.72 2.09 -40.80
C ASN A 44 -12.12 0.92 -39.90
N THR A 45 -12.61 -0.18 -40.48
CA THR A 45 -13.20 -1.27 -39.70
C THR A 45 -12.18 -1.98 -38.81
N ILE A 46 -11.05 -2.43 -39.37
CA ILE A 46 -10.02 -3.15 -38.61
C ILE A 46 -9.41 -2.25 -37.51
N PRO A 47 -8.98 -1.00 -37.80
CA PRO A 47 -8.46 -0.11 -36.77
C PRO A 47 -9.45 0.16 -35.64
N ASN A 48 -10.73 0.41 -35.95
CA ASN A 48 -11.73 0.70 -34.91
C ASN A 48 -12.00 -0.49 -34.00
N VAL A 49 -12.08 -1.71 -34.56
CA VAL A 49 -12.22 -2.92 -33.75
C VAL A 49 -11.03 -3.06 -32.81
N PHE A 50 -9.81 -2.80 -33.30
CA PHE A 50 -8.61 -2.85 -32.48
C PHE A 50 -8.62 -1.79 -31.37
N LEU A 51 -8.99 -0.55 -31.70
CA LEU A 51 -9.10 0.54 -30.73
C LEU A 51 -10.15 0.28 -29.66
N VAL A 52 -11.31 -0.28 -30.02
CA VAL A 52 -12.34 -0.63 -29.03
C VAL A 52 -11.83 -1.71 -28.08
N ILE A 53 -11.22 -2.77 -28.60
CA ILE A 53 -10.77 -3.89 -27.77
C ILE A 53 -9.59 -3.48 -26.88
N PHE A 54 -8.54 -2.90 -27.47
CA PHE A 54 -7.30 -2.61 -26.76
C PHE A 54 -7.29 -1.23 -26.08
N GLY A 55 -8.01 -0.26 -26.62
CA GLY A 55 -8.09 1.09 -26.06
C GLY A 55 -9.16 1.24 -24.98
N ASN A 56 -10.25 0.47 -25.06
CA ASN A 56 -11.38 0.65 -24.14
C ASN A 56 -11.72 -0.62 -23.34
N THR A 57 -12.00 -1.73 -24.02
CA THR A 57 -12.54 -2.94 -23.37
C THR A 57 -11.53 -3.59 -22.43
N ILE A 58 -10.32 -3.92 -22.91
CA ILE A 58 -9.30 -4.58 -22.09
C ILE A 58 -8.87 -3.68 -20.92
N PRO A 59 -8.53 -2.39 -21.14
CA PRO A 59 -8.20 -1.50 -20.02
C PRO A 59 -9.36 -1.32 -19.05
N GLY A 60 -10.59 -1.19 -19.52
CA GLY A 60 -11.77 -1.01 -18.67
C GLY A 60 -12.06 -2.21 -17.77
N VAL A 61 -11.95 -3.43 -18.30
CA VAL A 61 -12.08 -4.67 -17.50
C VAL A 61 -10.93 -4.77 -16.49
N PHE A 62 -9.70 -4.50 -16.91
CA PHE A 62 -8.53 -4.52 -16.04
C PHE A 62 -8.66 -3.53 -14.86
N GLN A 63 -9.07 -2.29 -15.14
CA GLN A 63 -9.31 -1.29 -14.11
C GLN A 63 -10.40 -1.72 -13.12
N THR A 64 -11.47 -2.35 -13.61
CA THR A 64 -12.57 -2.80 -12.76
C THR A 64 -12.12 -3.89 -11.80
N VAL A 65 -11.41 -4.90 -12.30
CA VAL A 65 -10.86 -5.99 -11.47
C VAL A 65 -9.87 -5.43 -10.44
N PHE A 66 -8.96 -4.53 -10.87
CA PHE A 66 -7.98 -3.93 -9.97
C PHE A 66 -8.63 -3.07 -8.88
N LYS A 67 -9.67 -2.29 -9.22
CA LYS A 67 -10.43 -1.50 -8.23
C LYS A 67 -11.06 -2.40 -7.16
N VAL A 68 -11.70 -3.49 -7.55
CA VAL A 68 -12.33 -4.43 -6.61
C VAL A 68 -11.28 -5.14 -5.76
N ALA A 69 -10.22 -5.66 -6.38
CA ALA A 69 -9.14 -6.34 -5.68
C ALA A 69 -8.42 -5.39 -4.70
N ALA A 70 -8.09 -4.17 -5.13
CA ALA A 70 -7.45 -3.15 -4.30
C ALA A 70 -8.32 -2.77 -3.10
N GLY A 71 -9.64 -2.64 -3.29
CA GLY A 71 -10.58 -2.40 -2.19
C GLY A 71 -10.50 -3.49 -1.12
N GLY A 72 -10.48 -4.77 -1.54
CA GLY A 72 -10.32 -5.90 -0.62
C GLY A 72 -8.98 -5.88 0.13
N VAL A 73 -7.87 -5.57 -0.56
CA VAL A 73 -6.54 -5.48 0.05
C VAL A 73 -6.47 -4.35 1.08
N ILE A 74 -7.02 -3.18 0.77
CA ILE A 74 -7.03 -2.04 1.70
C ILE A 74 -7.82 -2.37 2.96
N LEU A 75 -9.02 -2.95 2.82
CA LEU A 75 -9.82 -3.38 3.98
C LEU A 75 -9.09 -4.41 4.82
N GLY A 76 -8.48 -5.42 4.19
CA GLY A 76 -7.67 -6.42 4.88
C GLY A 76 -6.50 -5.79 5.64
N ALA A 77 -5.79 -4.86 5.01
CA ALA A 77 -4.67 -4.15 5.62
C ALA A 77 -5.10 -3.34 6.86
N VAL A 78 -6.25 -2.66 6.81
CA VAL A 78 -6.80 -1.90 7.95
C VAL A 78 -7.11 -2.83 9.12
N VAL A 79 -7.70 -4.00 8.87
CA VAL A 79 -8.01 -4.99 9.92
C VAL A 79 -6.73 -5.54 10.55
N VAL A 80 -5.74 -5.91 9.74
CA VAL A 80 -4.44 -6.40 10.24
C VAL A 80 -3.74 -5.31 11.04
N PHE A 81 -3.78 -4.07 10.57
CA PHE A 81 -3.20 -2.93 11.28
C PHE A 81 -3.88 -2.70 12.62
N ALA A 82 -5.21 -2.71 12.68
CA ALA A 82 -5.96 -2.56 13.92
C ALA A 82 -5.64 -3.69 14.91
N MET A 83 -5.58 -4.93 14.43
CA MET A 83 -5.20 -6.09 15.25
C MET A 83 -3.78 -5.95 15.78
N ALA A 84 -2.83 -5.57 14.92
CA ALA A 84 -1.44 -5.34 15.33
C ALA A 84 -1.33 -4.20 16.35
N TRP A 85 -2.12 -3.13 16.19
CA TRP A 85 -2.16 -2.02 17.12
C TRP A 85 -2.73 -2.45 18.49
N LEU A 86 -3.81 -3.23 18.49
CA LEU A 86 -4.40 -3.79 19.72
C LEU A 86 -3.40 -4.68 20.47
N LEU A 87 -2.70 -5.57 19.78
CA LEU A 87 -1.68 -6.43 20.39
C LEU A 87 -0.49 -5.63 20.91
N ARG A 88 -0.13 -4.53 20.22
CA ARG A 88 0.93 -3.62 20.63
C ARG A 88 0.53 -2.72 21.79
N ALA A 89 -0.76 -2.56 22.08
CA ALA A 89 -1.27 -1.89 23.27
C ALA A 89 -1.01 -2.75 24.53
N LYS A 90 0.28 -3.01 24.81
CA LYS A 90 0.73 -3.63 26.05
C LYS A 90 0.56 -2.60 27.16
N PRO A 91 -0.20 -2.89 28.24
CA PRO A 91 -0.26 -2.00 29.38
C PRO A 91 1.15 -1.83 29.94
N GLN A 92 1.67 -0.59 29.97
CA GLN A 92 2.96 -0.27 30.57
C GLN A 92 2.94 -0.77 32.02
N ASN A 93 3.87 -1.65 32.37
CA ASN A 93 3.89 -2.31 33.68
C ASN A 93 4.14 -1.23 34.76
N ARG A 94 3.12 -0.92 35.57
CA ARG A 94 3.30 0.01 36.70
C ARG A 94 4.21 -0.62 37.77
N PRO A 95 5.00 0.18 38.50
CA PRO A 95 5.82 -0.34 39.60
C PRO A 95 4.90 -1.00 40.64
N ARG A 96 5.26 -2.19 41.09
CA ARG A 96 4.52 -2.92 42.14
C ARG A 96 4.97 -2.54 43.55
N SER A 97 6.14 -1.91 43.65
CA SER A 97 6.73 -1.50 44.92
C SER A 97 7.41 -0.15 44.78
N TYR A 98 7.29 0.63 45.84
CA TYR A 98 7.90 1.93 46.03
C TYR A 98 8.78 1.88 47.27
N ARG A 99 9.95 2.52 47.19
CA ARG A 99 10.92 2.63 48.26
C ARG A 99 11.25 4.09 48.49
N VAL A 100 11.33 4.50 49.75
CA VAL A 100 11.84 5.80 50.15
C VAL A 100 13.32 5.64 50.46
N ILE A 101 14.18 6.38 49.77
CA ILE A 101 15.62 6.45 50.03
C ILE A 101 15.87 7.77 50.77
N ILE A 102 16.69 7.71 51.81
CA ILE A 102 17.06 8.87 52.62
C ILE A 102 18.47 9.28 52.21
N PHE A 103 18.65 10.58 52.02
CA PHE A 103 19.93 11.21 51.74
C PHE A 103 20.30 12.16 52.88
N ASP A 104 21.55 12.08 53.30
CA ASP A 104 22.14 13.03 54.23
C ASP A 104 22.40 14.39 53.55
N VAL A 105 22.79 15.40 54.33
CA VAL A 105 23.16 16.75 53.87
C VAL A 105 24.26 16.71 52.81
N PHE A 106 25.12 15.71 52.86
CA PHE A 106 26.19 15.47 51.89
C PHE A 106 25.75 14.70 50.63
N GLY A 107 24.48 14.32 50.53
CA GLY A 107 23.93 13.57 49.39
C GLY A 107 24.28 12.08 49.38
N SER A 108 24.89 11.56 50.45
CA SER A 108 25.11 10.11 50.63
C SER A 108 23.85 9.43 51.17
N GLU A 109 23.61 8.18 50.77
CA GLU A 109 22.49 7.39 51.29
C GLU A 109 22.68 7.13 52.78
N SER A 110 21.67 7.47 53.58
CA SER A 110 21.62 7.18 55.02
C SER A 110 20.44 6.27 55.34
N THR A 111 20.56 5.50 56.43
CA THR A 111 19.47 4.63 56.90
C THR A 111 19.08 5.04 58.31
N ILE A 112 17.79 5.28 58.53
CA ILE A 112 17.20 5.55 59.85
C ILE A 112 16.35 4.33 60.20
N GLU A 113 16.71 3.60 61.25
CA GLU A 113 16.09 2.30 61.60
C GLU A 113 14.60 2.41 61.97
N ASP A 114 14.15 3.56 62.47
CA ASP A 114 12.78 3.78 62.94
C ASP A 114 11.78 4.11 61.81
N LEU A 115 12.24 4.20 60.56
CA LEU A 115 11.40 4.58 59.42
C LEU A 115 11.04 3.40 58.53
N ARG A 116 9.75 3.25 58.24
CA ARG A 116 9.30 2.33 57.20
C ARG A 116 9.65 2.91 55.83
N LEU A 117 10.52 2.21 55.09
CA LEU A 117 11.00 2.68 53.78
C LEU A 117 10.34 1.98 52.59
N ASN A 118 9.70 0.82 52.79
CA ASN A 118 9.12 0.03 51.69
C ASN A 118 7.58 0.06 51.71
N PHE A 119 7.00 0.35 50.55
CA PHE A 119 5.57 0.53 50.33
C PHE A 119 5.12 -0.13 49.02
N GLN A 120 3.87 -0.58 48.95
CA GLN A 120 3.29 -1.12 47.71
C GLN A 120 2.54 -0.06 46.90
N ASN A 121 2.01 0.96 47.57
CA ASN A 121 1.22 2.03 46.96
C ASN A 121 1.98 3.36 46.95
N HIS A 122 1.93 4.07 45.82
CA HIS A 122 2.59 5.36 45.61
C HIS A 122 2.10 6.42 46.61
N ASP A 123 0.77 6.52 46.76
CA ASP A 123 0.16 7.59 47.57
C ASP A 123 0.51 7.46 49.05
N VAL A 124 0.56 6.21 49.55
CA VAL A 124 0.94 5.90 50.93
C VAL A 124 2.42 6.18 51.16
N ALA A 125 3.27 5.83 50.19
CA ALA A 125 4.70 6.11 50.25
C ALA A 125 4.95 7.62 50.30
N TRP A 126 4.22 8.38 49.48
CA TRP A 126 4.29 9.83 49.44
C TRP A 126 3.81 10.49 50.74
N SER A 127 2.70 10.02 51.33
CA SER A 127 2.20 10.57 52.59
C SER A 127 3.22 10.40 53.72
N HIS A 128 3.80 9.20 53.85
CA HIS A 128 4.83 8.92 54.83
C HIS A 128 6.10 9.76 54.57
N MET A 129 6.52 9.88 53.31
CA MET A 129 7.70 10.69 52.97
C MET A 129 7.54 12.16 53.37
N ARG A 130 6.34 12.74 53.20
CA ARG A 130 6.04 14.10 53.70
C ARG A 130 6.13 14.19 55.21
N ASP A 131 5.63 13.19 55.92
CA ASP A 131 5.69 13.16 57.38
C ASP A 131 7.11 12.92 57.90
N TYR A 132 7.95 12.20 57.14
CA TYR A 132 9.38 12.05 57.43
C TYR A 132 10.13 13.36 57.23
N LYS A 133 9.85 14.10 56.15
CA LYS A 133 10.47 15.40 55.90
C LYS A 133 10.16 16.42 56.99
N LYS A 134 8.95 16.39 57.56
CA LYS A 134 8.58 17.24 58.71
C LYS A 134 9.36 16.88 59.97
N ARG A 135 9.60 15.59 60.22
CA ARG A 135 10.33 15.09 61.40
C ARG A 135 11.85 15.27 61.28
N TYR A 136 12.39 15.14 60.07
CA TYR A 136 13.82 15.20 59.78
C TYR A 136 14.10 16.23 58.68
N PRO A 137 14.06 17.54 59.02
CA PRO A 137 14.19 18.60 58.01
C PRO A 137 15.58 18.65 57.34
N LEU A 138 16.61 18.13 58.00
CA LEU A 138 17.99 18.09 57.50
C LEU A 138 18.23 16.98 56.46
N HIS A 139 17.37 15.96 56.43
CA HIS A 139 17.50 14.85 55.50
C HIS A 139 16.66 15.13 54.25
N ASN A 140 17.13 14.64 53.11
CA ASN A 140 16.37 14.63 51.88
C ASN A 140 15.82 13.23 51.63
N PHE A 141 14.65 13.15 51.03
CA PHE A 141 13.95 11.89 50.79
C PHE A 141 13.59 11.77 49.32
N ALA A 142 13.93 10.62 48.73
CA ALA A 142 13.53 10.28 47.37
C ALA A 142 12.57 9.11 47.36
N LEU A 143 11.46 9.28 46.64
CA LEU A 143 10.53 8.22 46.34
C LEU A 143 10.93 7.54 45.04
N VAL A 144 11.25 6.26 45.14
CA VAL A 144 11.76 5.44 44.04
C VAL A 144 10.78 4.29 43.78
N GLY A 145 10.47 4.02 42.51
CA GLY A 145 9.71 2.83 42.14
C GLY A 145 10.64 1.74 41.62
N ASP A 146 10.44 0.53 42.10
CA ASP A 146 11.15 -0.65 41.61
C ASP A 146 10.39 -1.23 40.41
N VAL A 147 11.02 -1.12 39.24
CA VAL A 147 10.55 -1.73 38.00
C VAL A 147 11.52 -2.86 37.68
N LYS A 148 11.03 -4.11 37.76
CA LYS A 148 11.83 -5.32 37.52
C LYS A 148 12.77 -5.15 36.32
N GLY A 149 14.08 -5.16 36.60
CA GLY A 149 15.14 -5.21 35.59
C GLY A 149 15.67 -3.85 35.08
N ASN A 150 15.27 -2.71 35.66
CA ASN A 150 15.82 -1.40 35.30
C ASN A 150 16.38 -0.64 36.51
N ARG A 151 17.16 0.41 36.25
CA ARG A 151 17.63 1.34 37.29
C ARG A 151 16.42 1.93 38.05
N PRO A 152 16.51 2.03 39.39
CA PRO A 152 15.46 2.65 40.19
C PRO A 152 15.10 4.03 39.65
N THR A 153 13.82 4.27 39.36
CA THR A 153 13.36 5.56 38.84
C THR A 153 12.85 6.42 40.00
N ILE A 154 13.41 7.63 40.15
CA ILE A 154 12.96 8.60 41.15
C ILE A 154 11.66 9.25 40.64
N TYR A 155 10.57 9.07 41.39
CA TYR A 155 9.28 9.68 41.13
C TYR A 155 9.17 11.07 41.77
N ARG A 156 9.80 11.25 42.94
CA ARG A 156 9.72 12.51 43.70
C ARG A 156 10.89 12.66 44.67
N TYR A 157 11.26 13.91 44.94
CA TYR A 157 12.36 14.26 45.84
C TYR A 157 11.93 15.45 46.71
N ILE A 158 12.09 15.36 48.04
CA ILE A 158 11.76 16.43 49.00
C ILE A 158 12.74 16.53 50.17
#